data_AF-A0A7V5N288-F1
#
_entry.id   AF-A0A7V5N288-F1
#
_cell.length_a   1.000
_cell.length_b   1.000
_cell.length_c   1.000
_cell.angle_alpha   90.00
_cell.angle_beta   90.00
_cell.angle_gamma   90.00
#
_symmetry.space_group_name_H-M   'P 1'
#
loop_
_entity.id
_entity.type
_entity.pdbx_description
1 polymer ?
#
loop_
_entity_poly.entity_id
_entity_poly.type
_entity_poly.pdbx_seq_one_letter_code
_entity_poly.pdbx_strand_id
1 'polypeptide(L)'
;MRLSTGFLLLAGIGLAGIACICLNSSSPSPRQMSLTQELRRIVRVNELTDLCLFTEARYTRHPAVADLHSAFQDHPSALDHFPSGSIMP
;
A
#
# COMPACT_ATOMS: atom_id res chain seq x y z
N MET A 1 -9.42 -41.18 3.80
CA MET A 1 -9.59 -40.02 2.90
C MET A 1 -8.49 -40.09 1.85
N ARG A 2 -8.77 -39.84 0.56
CA ARG A 2 -7.70 -39.77 -0.45
C ARG A 2 -6.87 -38.50 -0.19
N LEU A 3 -5.54 -38.58 -0.35
CA LEU A 3 -4.62 -37.45 -0.16
C LEU A 3 -5.02 -36.22 -1.00
N SER A 4 -5.52 -36.47 -2.22
CA SER A 4 -6.08 -35.44 -3.12
C SER A 4 -7.29 -34.70 -2.51
N THR A 5 -8.17 -35.38 -1.77
CA THR A 5 -9.33 -34.75 -1.14
C THR A 5 -8.90 -33.81 -0.02
N GLY A 6 -7.88 -34.17 0.77
CA GLY A 6 -7.33 -33.29 1.81
C GLY A 6 -6.68 -32.04 1.23
N PHE A 7 -5.92 -32.18 0.14
CA PHE A 7 -5.31 -31.05 -0.56
C PHE A 7 -6.34 -30.07 -1.13
N LEU A 8 -7.39 -30.56 -1.78
CA LEU A 8 -8.45 -29.72 -2.35
C LEU A 8 -9.22 -28.94 -1.27
N LEU A 9 -9.48 -29.57 -0.12
CA LEU A 9 -10.11 -28.88 1.01
C LEU A 9 -9.23 -27.76 1.56
N LEU A 10 -7.92 -28.02 1.74
CA LEU A 10 -6.97 -27.01 2.20
C LEU A 10 -6.88 -25.82 1.23
N ALA A 11 -6.75 -26.09 -0.07
CA ALA A 11 -6.70 -25.06 -1.10
C ALA A 11 -7.99 -24.23 -1.15
N GLY A 12 -9.16 -24.88 -1.03
CA GLY A 12 -10.45 -24.21 -0.98
C GLY A 12 -10.60 -23.28 0.22
N ILE A 13 -10.16 -23.72 1.41
CA ILE A 13 -10.15 -22.88 2.63
C ILE A 13 -9.22 -21.68 2.44
N GLY A 14 -8.03 -21.89 1.85
CA GLY A 14 -7.09 -20.81 1.57
C GLY A 14 -7.66 -19.74 0.64
N LEU A 15 -8.27 -20.16 -0.48
CA LEU A 15 -8.93 -19.26 -1.42
C LEU A 15 -10.12 -18.51 -0.78
N ALA A 16 -10.93 -19.20 0.01
CA ALA A 16 -12.04 -18.58 0.73
C ALA A 16 -11.54 -17.54 1.76
N GLY A 17 -10.43 -17.83 2.45
CA GLY A 17 -9.78 -16.89 3.36
C GLY A 17 -9.29 -15.63 2.64
N ILE A 18 -8.60 -15.79 1.51
CA ILE A 18 -8.16 -14.66 0.68
C ILE A 18 -9.35 -13.84 0.21
N ALA A 19 -10.41 -14.49 -0.30
CA ALA A 19 -11.62 -13.80 -0.76
C ALA A 19 -12.28 -12.99 0.37
N CYS A 20 -12.36 -13.55 1.58
CA CYS A 20 -12.91 -12.86 2.75
C CYS A 20 -12.11 -11.59 3.10
N ILE A 21 -10.77 -11.67 3.06
CA ILE A 21 -9.89 -10.51 3.31
C ILE A 21 -10.11 -9.42 2.25
N CYS A 22 -10.17 -9.78 0.97
CA CYS A 22 -10.42 -8.82 -0.10
C CYS A 22 -11.79 -8.12 0.06
N LEU A 23 -12.83 -8.86 0.47
CA LEU A 23 -14.16 -8.30 0.72
C LEU A 23 -14.15 -7.33 1.91
N ASN A 24 -13.46 -7.67 3.01
CA ASN A 24 -13.34 -6.79 4.17
C ASN A 24 -12.51 -5.53 3.89
N SER A 25 -11.46 -5.64 3.06
CA SER A 25 -10.58 -4.52 2.72
C SER A 25 -11.28 -3.41 1.92
N SER A 26 -12.45 -3.69 1.35
CA SER A 26 -13.13 -2.78 0.41
C SER A 26 -14.06 -1.77 1.08
N SER A 27 -14.19 -1.78 2.40
CA SER A 27 -15.09 -0.88 3.13
C SER A 27 -14.29 0.24 3.82
N PRO A 28 -13.99 1.35 3.14
CA PRO A 28 -13.35 2.49 3.77
C PRO A 28 -14.28 3.04 4.87
N SER A 29 -13.74 3.16 6.08
CA SER A 29 -14.52 3.74 7.19
C SER A 29 -14.96 5.16 6.81
N PRO A 30 -16.21 5.58 7.09
CA PRO A 30 -16.69 6.94 6.83
C PRO A 30 -15.77 8.02 7.44
N ARG A 31 -15.15 7.72 8.60
CA ARG A 31 -14.17 8.59 9.25
C ARG A 31 -12.88 8.75 8.44
N GLN A 32 -12.44 7.68 7.78
CA GLN A 32 -11.22 7.69 6.98
C GLN A 32 -11.43 8.47 5.68
N MET A 33 -12.63 8.38 5.10
CA MET A 33 -13.03 9.17 3.95
C MET A 33 -13.05 10.67 4.26
N SER A 34 -13.64 11.08 5.39
CA SER A 34 -13.72 12.50 5.77
C SER A 34 -12.33 13.10 6.05
N LEU A 35 -11.46 12.37 6.75
CA LEU A 35 -10.08 12.77 6.98
C LEU A 35 -9.32 12.94 5.66
N THR A 36 -9.46 11.99 4.73
CA THR A 36 -8.78 12.06 3.43
C THR A 36 -9.26 13.27 2.61
N GLN A 37 -10.57 13.58 2.67
CA GLN A 37 -11.12 14.76 2.01
C GLN A 37 -10.58 16.06 2.62
N GLU A 38 -10.50 16.16 3.95
CA GLU A 38 -9.97 17.35 4.61
C GLU A 38 -8.49 17.55 4.29
N LEU A 39 -7.70 16.48 4.32
CA LEU A 39 -6.31 16.49 3.92
C LEU A 39 -6.11 16.97 2.47
N ARG A 40 -6.93 16.49 1.53
CA ARG A 40 -6.93 16.96 0.14
C ARG A 40 -7.31 18.45 0.03
N ARG A 41 -8.24 18.91 0.86
CA ARG A 41 -8.63 20.32 0.92
C ARG A 41 -7.46 21.19 1.39
N ILE A 42 -6.73 20.77 2.43
CA ILE A 42 -5.56 21.48 2.95
C ILE A 42 -4.47 21.57 1.88
N VAL A 43 -4.16 20.47 1.19
CA VAL A 43 -3.19 20.45 0.07
C VAL A 43 -3.59 21.47 -1.00
N ARG A 44 -4.86 21.47 -1.41
CA ARG A 44 -5.37 22.38 -2.44
C ARG A 44 -5.32 23.85 -2.04
N VAL A 45 -5.73 24.19 -0.80
CA VAL A 45 -5.79 25.59 -0.34
C VAL A 45 -4.40 26.19 -0.13
N ASN A 46 -3.43 25.37 0.22
CA ASN A 46 -2.05 25.81 0.43
C ASN A 46 -1.16 25.62 -0.82
N GLU A 47 -1.75 25.25 -1.96
CA GLU A 47 -1.04 25.00 -3.23
C GLU A 47 0.15 24.04 -3.06
N LEU A 48 0.03 23.07 -2.15
CA LEU A 48 1.05 22.05 -1.94
C LEU A 48 1.02 21.09 -3.13
N THR A 49 2.20 20.63 -3.55
CA THR A 49 2.33 19.74 -4.69
C THR A 49 1.58 18.42 -4.49
N ASP A 50 1.65 17.86 -3.29
CA ASP A 50 1.04 16.58 -2.93
C ASP A 50 0.92 16.37 -1.41
N LEU A 51 0.22 15.29 -1.04
CA LEU A 51 0.13 14.83 0.34
C LEU A 51 1.29 13.90 0.67
N CYS A 52 1.89 14.08 1.85
CA CYS A 52 2.81 13.10 2.41
C CYS A 52 2.08 11.81 2.78
N LEU A 53 2.16 10.78 1.93
CA LEU A 53 1.50 9.49 2.13
C LEU A 53 2.27 8.60 3.12
N PHE A 54 3.61 8.64 3.07
CA PHE A 54 4.50 7.86 3.92
C PHE A 54 5.63 8.73 4.41
N THR A 55 6.08 8.55 5.65
CA THR A 55 7.18 9.33 6.24
C THR A 55 8.53 8.62 6.18
N GLU A 56 8.54 7.35 5.81
CA GLU A 56 9.70 6.47 5.94
C GLU A 56 10.67 6.64 4.75
N ALA A 57 10.34 6.09 3.57
CA ALA A 57 11.16 6.20 2.37
C ALA A 57 11.04 7.60 1.73
N ARG A 58 12.17 8.23 1.42
CA ARG A 58 12.24 9.63 0.92
C ARG A 58 11.44 9.83 -0.36
N TYR A 59 11.50 8.87 -1.27
CA TYR A 59 10.84 8.90 -2.57
C TYR A 59 9.33 8.58 -2.50
N THR A 60 8.84 8.16 -1.32
CA THR A 60 7.40 7.90 -1.08
C THR A 60 6.68 9.03 -0.34
N ARG A 61 7.43 10.06 0.10
CA ARG A 61 6.88 11.23 0.80
C ARG A 61 6.17 12.19 -0.15
N HIS A 62 6.80 12.51 -1.28
CA HIS A 62 6.25 13.45 -2.25
C HIS A 62 6.31 12.84 -3.65
N PRO A 63 5.44 11.88 -3.99
CA PRO A 63 5.49 11.15 -5.26
C PRO A 63 5.47 12.07 -6.49
N ALA A 64 4.88 13.26 -6.39
CA ALA A 64 4.84 14.20 -7.51
C ALA A 64 6.20 14.86 -7.82
N VAL A 65 7.13 14.86 -6.85
CA VAL A 65 8.45 15.53 -6.96
C VAL A 65 9.61 14.55 -6.77
N ALA A 66 9.34 13.34 -6.28
CA ALA A 66 10.32 12.30 -6.10
C ALA A 66 10.92 11.85 -7.44
N ASP A 67 12.22 11.62 -7.46
CA ASP A 67 12.92 11.03 -8.60
C ASP A 67 12.63 9.52 -8.68
N LEU A 68 12.32 9.02 -9.89
CA LEU A 68 11.99 7.63 -10.17
C LEU A 68 13.17 6.68 -9.92
N HIS A 69 14.41 7.18 -9.93
CA HIS A 69 15.60 6.38 -9.69
C HIS A 69 16.05 6.36 -8.23
N SER A 70 15.41 7.13 -7.35
CA SER A 70 15.82 7.28 -5.95
C SER A 70 15.87 5.96 -5.17
N ALA A 71 15.02 4.99 -5.50
CA ALA A 71 15.03 3.66 -4.88
C ALA A 71 16.30 2.85 -5.17
N PHE A 72 17.08 3.22 -6.18
CA PHE A 72 18.29 2.50 -6.62
C PHE A 72 19.59 3.31 -6.46
N GLN A 73 19.55 4.44 -5.74
CA GLN A 73 20.73 5.30 -5.56
C GLN A 73 21.72 4.79 -4.50
N ASP A 74 21.40 3.70 -3.80
CA ASP A 74 22.32 3.02 -2.90
C ASP A 74 23.28 2.09 -3.66
N HIS A 75 24.01 1.23 -2.95
CA HIS A 75 24.95 0.30 -3.56
C HIS A 75 24.22 -0.90 -4.22
N PRO A 76 24.84 -1.58 -5.20
CA PRO A 76 24.32 -2.83 -5.74
C PRO A 76 23.98 -3.80 -4.60
N SER A 77 22.81 -4.44 -4.68
CA SER A 77 22.22 -5.33 -3.68
C SER A 77 21.86 -4.71 -2.31
N ALA A 78 21.74 -3.39 -2.20
CA ALA A 78 21.14 -2.77 -1.02
C ALA A 78 19.66 -3.17 -0.92
N LEU A 79 19.24 -3.64 0.26
CA LEU A 79 17.83 -3.94 0.55
C LEU A 79 17.20 -2.72 1.21
N ASP A 80 16.04 -2.29 0.72
CA ASP A 80 15.29 -1.24 1.39
C ASP A 80 14.64 -1.80 2.68
N HIS A 81 14.73 -1.02 3.76
CA HIS A 81 14.12 -1.34 5.05
C HIS A 81 12.71 -0.77 5.20
N PHE A 82 12.29 0.10 4.28
CA PHE A 82 11.02 0.80 4.36
C PHE A 82 9.92 0.04 3.60
N PRO A 83 8.88 -0.45 4.29
CA PRO A 83 7.77 -1.16 3.64
C PRO A 83 7.07 -0.30 2.59
N SER A 84 7.02 1.02 2.81
CA SER A 84 6.46 2.01 1.88
C SER A 84 7.05 1.93 0.46
N GLY A 85 8.33 1.57 0.33
CA GLY A 85 8.98 1.38 -0.97
C GLY A 85 8.41 0.23 -1.81
N SER A 86 7.78 -0.77 -1.18
CA SER A 86 7.15 -1.89 -1.91
C SER A 86 5.74 -1.59 -2.41
N ILE A 87 5.14 -0.48 -1.97
CA ILE A 87 3.73 -0.16 -2.18
C ILE A 87 3.55 1.00 -3.18
N MET A 88 4.54 1.89 -3.29
CA MET A 88 4.52 3.01 -4.24
C MET A 88 5.14 2.61 -5.59
N PRO A 89 4.61 3.16 -6.72
CA PRO A 89 5.13 2.92 -8.07
C PRO A 89 6.50 3.56 -8.32
#